data_AF-A9B5M1-F1
#
_entry.id   AF-A9B5M1-F1
#
_cell.length_a   1.000
_cell.length_b   1.000
_cell.length_c   1.000
_cell.angle_alpha   90.00
_cell.angle_beta   90.00
_cell.angle_gamma   90.00
#
_symmetry.space_group_name_H-M   'P 1'
#
loop_
_entity.id
_entity.type
_entity.pdbx_description
1 polymer ?
#
loop_
_entity_poly.entity_id
_entity_poly.type
_entity_poly.pdbx_seq_one_letter_code
_entity_poly.pdbx_strand_id
1 'polypeptide(L)'
;MSELFEVSEVHNYGGFFGGDTVTLDVMAIADHNDWRPLVIDAKALENIPERHNLLAGMVLTLEFSGERVDRAVLVATREYEELRTALGLTQLPTTSTEPIKLSGCCEQCQRWLPAQHLTKQGCVVCTPA
;
A
#
# COMPACT_ATOMS: atom_id res chain seq x y z
N MET A 1 -5.81 -10.60 -11.37
CA MET A 1 -5.43 -9.29 -11.93
C MET A 1 -5.21 -8.37 -10.74
N SER A 2 -4.12 -7.62 -10.74
CA SER A 2 -3.75 -6.78 -9.60
C SER A 2 -4.24 -5.36 -9.88
N GLU A 3 -4.99 -4.76 -8.95
CA GLU A 3 -5.64 -3.45 -9.12
C GLU A 3 -5.20 -2.49 -8.02
N LEU A 4 -5.19 -1.18 -8.32
CA LEU A 4 -4.76 -0.14 -7.37
C LEU A 4 -5.95 0.49 -6.66
N PHE A 5 -5.85 0.56 -5.34
CA PHE A 5 -6.88 1.05 -4.45
C PHE A 5 -6.28 2.02 -3.43
N GLU A 6 -6.91 3.17 -3.22
CA GLU A 6 -6.60 4.06 -2.08
C GLU A 6 -7.47 3.68 -0.89
N VAL A 7 -6.87 3.57 0.29
CA VAL A 7 -7.58 3.39 1.55
C VAL A 7 -8.27 4.71 1.89
N SER A 8 -9.60 4.69 1.93
CA SER A 8 -10.42 5.86 2.27
C SER A 8 -10.52 6.02 3.78
N GLU A 9 -10.80 4.93 4.49
CA GLU A 9 -10.98 4.91 5.94
C GLU A 9 -10.61 3.53 6.49
N VAL A 10 -10.07 3.49 7.72
CA VAL A 10 -9.81 2.23 8.44
C VAL A 10 -10.72 2.17 9.65
N HIS A 11 -11.58 1.15 9.69
CA HIS A 11 -12.64 1.00 10.69
C HIS A 11 -12.18 0.25 11.93
N ASN A 12 -11.38 -0.81 11.74
CA ASN A 12 -11.01 -1.70 12.83
C ASN A 12 -9.71 -2.48 12.51
N TYR A 13 -8.89 -2.68 13.54
CA TYR A 13 -7.76 -3.60 13.55
C TYR A 13 -8.07 -4.80 14.46
N GLY A 14 -8.96 -5.68 14.04
CA GLY A 14 -9.33 -6.85 14.83
C GLY A 14 -10.34 -7.76 14.14
N GLY A 15 -10.26 -9.05 14.45
CA GLY A 15 -11.10 -10.08 13.86
C GLY A 15 -12.51 -10.09 14.41
N PHE A 16 -13.49 -9.94 13.52
CA PHE A 16 -14.75 -10.65 13.68
C PHE A 16 -14.38 -12.15 13.67
N PHE A 17 -14.52 -12.86 14.80
CA PHE A 17 -14.12 -14.26 15.03
C PHE A 17 -12.64 -14.58 15.34
N GLY A 18 -11.88 -13.63 15.92
CA GLY A 18 -10.58 -13.96 16.55
C GLY A 18 -9.40 -14.15 15.61
N GLY A 19 -9.53 -13.73 14.34
CA GLY A 19 -8.41 -13.59 13.40
C GLY A 19 -7.71 -12.23 13.50
N ASP A 20 -6.49 -12.14 12.97
CA ASP A 20 -5.81 -10.87 12.75
C ASP A 20 -6.26 -10.29 11.41
N THR A 21 -7.24 -9.38 11.43
CA THR A 21 -7.77 -8.71 10.23
C THR A 21 -7.72 -7.18 10.37
N VAL A 22 -7.85 -6.49 9.25
CA VAL A 22 -8.15 -5.05 9.17
C VAL A 22 -9.42 -4.86 8.33
N THR A 23 -10.36 -4.10 8.85
CA THR A 23 -11.59 -3.69 8.14
C THR A 23 -11.44 -2.25 7.70
N LEU A 24 -11.64 -1.97 6.43
CA LEU A 24 -11.38 -0.67 5.82
C LEU A 24 -12.24 -0.46 4.59
N ASP A 25 -12.36 0.79 4.16
CA ASP A 25 -12.92 1.11 2.85
C ASP A 25 -11.81 1.50 1.89
N VAL A 26 -11.95 1.06 0.66
CA VAL A 26 -11.09 1.48 -0.45
C VAL A 26 -11.86 2.13 -1.56
N MET A 27 -11.15 2.91 -2.37
CA MET A 27 -11.62 3.47 -3.63
C MET A 27 -10.62 3.11 -4.72
N ALA A 28 -11.09 2.60 -5.86
CA ALA A 28 -10.21 2.28 -6.97
C ALA A 28 -9.55 3.57 -7.52
N ILE A 29 -8.25 3.49 -7.84
CA ILE A 29 -7.53 4.62 -8.44
C ILE A 29 -7.98 4.86 -9.88
N ALA A 30 -8.33 3.80 -10.62
CA ALA A 30 -8.77 3.90 -12.01
C ALA A 30 -10.22 4.38 -12.14
N ASP A 31 -11.08 4.07 -11.16
CA ASP A 31 -12.47 4.53 -11.09
C ASP A 31 -12.81 4.98 -9.67
N HIS A 32 -12.81 6.29 -9.46
CA HIS A 32 -13.12 6.89 -8.15
C HIS A 32 -14.59 6.69 -7.71
N ASN A 33 -15.46 6.10 -8.53
CA ASN A 33 -16.80 5.72 -8.10
C ASN A 33 -16.86 4.28 -7.55
N ASP A 34 -15.80 3.51 -7.73
CA ASP A 34 -15.70 2.13 -7.27
C ASP A 34 -15.17 2.09 -5.83
N TRP A 35 -16.09 2.37 -4.92
CA TRP A 35 -15.87 2.28 -3.49
C TRP A 35 -16.27 0.90 -2.96
N ARG A 36 -15.43 0.29 -2.12
CA ARG A 36 -15.65 -1.06 -1.59
C ARG A 36 -15.25 -1.18 -0.12
N PRO A 37 -16.11 -1.74 0.73
CA PRO A 37 -15.71 -2.18 2.06
C PRO A 37 -14.93 -3.49 1.93
N LEU A 38 -13.77 -3.58 2.58
CA LEU A 38 -12.91 -4.76 2.58
C LEU A 38 -12.58 -5.21 4.00
N VAL A 39 -12.43 -6.53 4.13
CA VAL A 39 -11.79 -7.16 5.29
C VAL A 39 -10.56 -7.89 4.77
N ILE A 40 -9.38 -7.42 5.19
CA ILE A 40 -8.10 -7.98 4.76
C ILE A 40 -7.49 -8.74 5.94
N ASP A 41 -7.16 -10.01 5.75
CA ASP A 41 -6.38 -10.76 6.73
C ASP A 41 -4.97 -10.17 6.83
N ALA A 42 -4.41 -10.05 8.03
CA ALA A 42 -3.07 -9.51 8.24
C ALA A 42 -2.00 -10.29 7.45
N LYS A 43 -2.19 -11.59 7.26
CA LYS A 43 -1.29 -12.43 6.44
C LYS A 43 -1.28 -12.07 4.94
N ALA A 44 -2.31 -11.38 4.46
CA ALA A 44 -2.38 -10.90 3.07
C ALA A 44 -1.62 -9.58 2.89
N LEU A 45 -1.23 -8.90 3.99
CA LEU A 45 -0.39 -7.70 3.95
C LEU A 45 1.08 -8.12 3.75
N GLU A 46 1.61 -7.94 2.55
CA GLU A 46 2.91 -8.52 2.18
C GLU A 46 4.11 -7.74 2.68
N ASN A 47 4.01 -6.41 2.63
CA ASN A 47 5.11 -5.49 2.95
C ASN A 47 4.75 -4.51 4.07
N ILE A 48 3.64 -4.75 4.76
CA ILE A 48 3.25 -4.04 5.99
C ILE A 48 3.36 -5.05 7.14
N PRO A 49 4.41 -4.99 7.98
CA PRO A 49 4.67 -6.01 9.00
C PRO A 49 3.63 -5.99 10.12
N GLU A 50 3.06 -4.81 10.39
CA GLU A 50 2.08 -4.60 11.44
C GLU A 50 0.83 -3.96 10.86
N ARG A 51 -0.32 -4.64 10.92
CA ARG A 51 -1.59 -4.16 10.34
C ARG A 51 -1.99 -2.76 10.79
N HIS A 52 -1.60 -2.37 12.01
CA HIS A 52 -1.89 -1.05 12.59
C HIS A 52 -1.17 0.10 11.87
N ASN A 53 -0.20 -0.22 11.03
CA ASN A 53 0.48 0.77 10.21
C ASN A 53 -0.23 1.00 8.87
N LEU A 54 -1.32 0.30 8.57
CA LEU A 54 -2.14 0.59 7.40
C LEU A 54 -3.08 1.76 7.71
N LEU A 55 -2.93 2.89 7.03
CA LEU A 55 -3.66 4.13 7.31
C LEU A 55 -4.48 4.60 6.10
N ALA A 56 -5.43 5.49 6.36
CA ALA A 56 -6.14 6.21 5.30
C ALA A 56 -5.16 7.02 4.42
N GLY A 57 -5.44 7.10 3.13
CA GLY A 57 -4.60 7.75 2.12
C GLY A 57 -3.46 6.88 1.57
N MET A 58 -3.23 5.69 2.13
CA MET A 58 -2.31 4.70 1.57
C MET A 58 -2.88 4.08 0.29
N VAL A 59 -2.00 3.77 -0.66
CA VAL A 59 -2.37 3.11 -1.92
C VAL A 59 -1.84 1.69 -1.90
N LEU A 60 -2.72 0.73 -2.13
CA LEU A 60 -2.44 -0.69 -2.17
C LEU A 60 -2.61 -1.22 -3.59
N THR A 61 -1.73 -2.13 -4.00
CA THR A 61 -2.05 -3.10 -5.04
C THR A 61 -2.74 -4.29 -4.38
N LEU A 62 -3.96 -4.59 -4.83
CA LEU A 62 -4.76 -5.70 -4.32
C LEU A 62 -4.90 -6.80 -5.39
N GLU A 63 -4.73 -8.04 -4.97
CA GLU A 63 -5.04 -9.23 -5.76
C GLU A 63 -6.16 -10.02 -5.08
N PHE A 64 -7.20 -10.34 -5.85
CA PHE A 64 -8.40 -11.00 -5.37
C PHE A 64 -8.46 -12.47 -5.81
N SER A 65 -8.93 -13.32 -4.90
CA SER A 65 -9.38 -14.68 -5.16
C SER A 65 -10.88 -14.77 -4.85
N GLY A 66 -11.71 -14.58 -5.88
CA GLY A 66 -13.14 -14.30 -5.70
C GLY A 66 -13.36 -12.94 -5.06
N GLU A 67 -14.06 -12.91 -3.92
CA GLU A 67 -14.31 -11.67 -3.15
C GLU A 67 -13.24 -11.40 -2.07
N ARG A 68 -12.33 -12.35 -1.86
CA ARG A 68 -11.31 -12.27 -0.81
C ARG A 68 -10.04 -11.64 -1.35
N VAL A 69 -9.45 -10.72 -0.58
CA VAL A 69 -8.09 -10.23 -0.83
C VAL A 69 -7.11 -11.35 -0.49
N ASP A 70 -6.41 -11.84 -1.51
CA ASP A 70 -5.36 -12.84 -1.36
C ASP A 70 -4.01 -12.18 -1.09
N ARG A 71 -3.78 -11.00 -1.69
CA ARG A 71 -2.55 -10.24 -1.56
C ARG A 71 -2.80 -8.74 -1.54
N ALA A 72 -2.13 -8.03 -0.65
CA ALA A 72 -2.15 -6.58 -0.52
C ALA A 72 -0.71 -6.05 -0.33
N VAL A 73 -0.29 -5.16 -1.24
CA VAL A 73 1.05 -4.57 -1.25
C VAL A 73 0.93 -3.06 -1.19
N LEU A 74 1.54 -2.42 -0.18
CA LEU A 74 1.66 -0.97 -0.12
C LEU A 74 2.58 -0.46 -1.23
N VAL A 75 2.07 0.46 -2.04
CA VAL A 75 2.84 1.08 -3.13
C VAL A 75 3.09 2.57 -2.92
N ALA A 76 2.21 3.27 -2.21
CA ALA A 76 2.36 4.71 -1.98
C ALA A 76 1.67 5.18 -0.71
N THR A 77 2.14 6.30 -0.16
CA THR A 77 1.51 7.05 0.95
C THR A 77 1.48 8.53 0.62
N ARG A 78 0.81 9.33 1.46
CA ARG A 78 0.80 10.79 1.34
C ARG A 78 2.07 11.38 1.93
N GLU A 79 2.51 10.87 3.07
CA GLU A 79 3.67 11.38 3.78
C GLU A 79 4.84 10.38 3.80
N TYR A 80 6.07 10.91 3.82
CA TYR A 80 7.28 10.09 3.91
C TYR A 80 7.31 9.24 5.18
N GLU A 81 6.90 9.82 6.31
CA GLU A 81 6.94 9.15 7.62
C GLU A 81 5.96 7.96 7.68
N GLU A 82 4.80 8.08 7.05
CA GLU A 82 3.83 7.00 6.89
C GLU A 82 4.43 5.85 6.08
N LEU A 83 5.07 6.14 4.96
CA LEU A 83 5.72 5.12 4.12
C LEU A 83 6.77 4.36 4.92
N ARG A 84 7.61 5.10 5.64
CA ARG A 84 8.72 4.53 6.41
C ARG A 84 8.23 3.69 7.58
N THR A 85 7.16 4.12 8.23
CA THR A 85 6.54 3.39 9.34
C THR A 85 5.85 2.13 8.83
N ALA A 86 5.08 2.24 7.75
CA ALA A 86 4.32 1.14 7.19
C ALA A 86 5.20 0.04 6.60
N LEU A 87 6.30 0.37 5.91
CA LEU A 87 7.23 -0.63 5.39
C LEU A 87 8.20 -1.16 6.46
N GLY A 88 8.26 -0.50 7.61
CA GLY A 88 9.24 -0.78 8.67
C GLY A 88 10.68 -0.56 8.22
N LEU A 89 11.62 -1.17 8.97
CA LEU A 89 13.02 -1.20 8.57
C LEU A 89 13.17 -2.14 7.37
N THR A 90 13.03 -1.60 6.16
CA THR A 90 13.41 -2.31 4.93
C THR A 90 14.84 -2.78 5.12
N GLN A 91 15.07 -4.10 5.05
CA GLN A 91 16.41 -4.67 5.17
C GLN A 91 17.28 -4.06 4.06
N LEU A 92 18.14 -3.13 4.44
CA LEU A 92 19.11 -2.53 3.55
C LEU A 92 19.96 -3.66 2.97
N PRO A 93 20.23 -3.67 1.65
CA PRO A 93 21.19 -4.61 1.08
C PRO A 93 22.52 -4.48 1.81
N THR A 94 22.95 -5.55 2.49
CA THR A 94 24.14 -5.56 3.36
C THR A 94 25.46 -5.39 2.60
N THR A 95 25.44 -5.38 1.27
CA THR A 95 26.63 -5.39 0.42
C THR A 95 26.71 -4.24 -0.58
N SER A 96 25.90 -3.18 -0.43
CA SER A 96 25.98 -2.05 -1.36
C SER A 96 27.16 -1.14 -1.05
N THR A 97 28.05 -0.99 -2.02
CA THR A 97 29.15 -0.02 -1.99
C THR A 97 28.72 1.37 -2.46
N GLU A 98 27.51 1.52 -3.00
CA GLU A 98 26.97 2.77 -3.53
C GLU A 98 25.73 3.22 -2.74
N PRO A 99 25.46 4.54 -2.66
CA PRO A 99 24.22 5.06 -2.11
C PRO A 99 23.00 4.52 -2.86
N ILE A 100 22.08 3.85 -2.16
CA ILE A 100 20.84 3.36 -2.74
C ILE A 100 19.71 4.33 -2.42
N LYS A 101 18.93 4.71 -3.44
CA LYS A 101 17.65 5.37 -3.25
C LYS A 101 16.59 4.34 -2.87
N LEU A 102 16.04 4.44 -1.67
CA LEU A 102 15.00 3.51 -1.16
C LEU A 102 13.58 3.99 -1.48
N SER A 103 13.38 5.29 -1.50
CA SER A 103 12.07 5.91 -1.74
C SER A 103 12.24 7.28 -2.42
N GLY A 104 11.12 7.85 -2.85
CA GLY A 104 11.07 9.24 -3.29
C GLY A 104 9.64 9.73 -3.46
N CYS A 105 9.50 11.05 -3.57
CA CYS A 105 8.23 11.70 -3.88
C CYS A 105 8.04 11.81 -5.39
N CYS A 106 6.84 11.44 -5.87
CA CYS A 106 6.46 11.69 -7.26
C CYS A 106 5.98 13.13 -7.42
N GLU A 107 6.59 13.89 -8.32
CA GLU A 107 6.25 15.30 -8.53
C GLU A 107 4.83 15.52 -9.12
N GLN A 108 4.26 14.51 -9.78
CA GLN A 108 2.94 14.63 -10.41
C GLN A 108 1.79 14.46 -9.43
N CYS A 109 1.82 13.39 -8.62
CA CYS A 109 0.75 13.10 -7.66
C CYS A 109 1.11 13.43 -6.21
N GLN A 110 2.32 13.95 -5.96
CA GLN A 110 2.82 14.35 -4.63
C GLN A 110 2.73 13.22 -3.59
N ARG A 111 2.90 11.97 -4.02
CA ARG A 111 2.91 10.79 -3.14
C ARG A 111 4.33 10.28 -2.92
N TRP A 112 4.57 9.69 -1.76
CA TRP A 112 5.82 9.01 -1.44
C TRP A 112 5.71 7.53 -1.76
N LEU A 113 6.71 6.99 -2.46
CA LEU A 113 6.74 5.61 -2.92
C LEU A 113 8.12 4.97 -2.70
N PRO A 114 8.20 3.64 -2.58
CA PRO A 114 9.45 2.90 -2.78
C PRO A 114 10.05 3.21 -4.15
N ALA A 115 11.37 3.27 -4.23
CA ALA A 115 12.07 3.72 -5.42
C ALA A 115 11.76 2.88 -6.67
N GLN A 116 11.47 1.58 -6.51
CA GLN A 116 11.09 0.70 -7.62
C GLN A 116 9.74 1.05 -8.27
N HIS A 117 8.90 1.86 -7.62
CA HIS A 117 7.61 2.31 -8.14
C HIS A 117 7.66 3.71 -8.77
N LEU A 118 8.84 4.35 -8.77
CA LEU A 118 9.08 5.62 -9.46
C LEU A 118 9.62 5.38 -10.86
N THR A 119 9.18 6.20 -11.81
CA THR A 119 9.69 6.20 -13.19
C THR A 119 10.18 7.59 -13.56
N LYS A 120 10.82 7.73 -14.73
CA LYS A 120 11.21 9.07 -15.24
C LYS A 120 10.01 9.96 -15.57
N GLN A 121 8.85 9.37 -15.81
CA GLN A 121 7.65 10.06 -16.28
C GLN A 121 6.58 10.22 -15.20
N GLY A 122 6.80 9.70 -13.98
CA GLY A 122 5.78 9.69 -12.93
C GLY A 122 5.99 8.54 -11.94
N CYS A 123 4.92 7.83 -11.62
CA CYS A 123 4.94 6.67 -10.75
C CYS A 123 3.82 5.68 -11.09
N VAL A 124 3.84 4.51 -10.47
CA VAL A 124 2.82 3.46 -10.68
C VAL A 124 1.39 3.92 -10.38
N VAL A 125 1.20 4.98 -9.58
CA VAL A 125 -0.14 5.48 -9.19
C VAL A 125 -0.72 6.45 -10.21
N CYS A 126 0.05 7.44 -10.68
CA CYS A 126 -0.45 8.47 -11.62
C CYS A 126 -0.28 8.08 -13.09
N THR A 127 0.60 7.12 -13.37
CA THR A 127 0.78 6.51 -14.69
C THR A 127 0.71 4.99 -14.52
N PRO A 128 -0.48 4.45 -14.19
CA PRO A 128 -0.68 3.01 -14.12
C PRO A 128 -0.41 2.40 -15.50
N ALA A 129 0.34 1.31 -15.52
CA ALA A 129 0.76 0.62 -16.75
C ALA A 129 -0.40 -0.13 -17.42
#